data_AF-A0A835PQD0-F1
#
_entry.id   AF-A0A835PQD0-F1
#
_cell.length_a   1.000
_cell.length_b   1.000
_cell.length_c   1.000
_cell.angle_alpha   90.00
_cell.angle_beta   90.00
_cell.angle_gamma   90.00
#
_symmetry.space_group_name_H-M   'P 1'
#
loop_
_entity.id
_entity.type
_entity.pdbx_description
1 polymer ?
#
loop_
_entity_poly.entity_id
_entity_poly.type
_entity_poly.pdbx_seq_one_letter_code
_entity_poly.pdbx_strand_id
1 'polypeptide(L)'
;MRSSSSSLSCGERSGSISLLSSTAKHIGSPTPSSTHKRPKLTAAAEAVPAALRVFRALCRELSVRAEPCLAKLGPIRRVDLKAVEILKANGRWPLNGIAPILGPVPGVEVGAEFIYRMELALVRLHRPPEHGIDYDPVSGFATSIVASGGYPDLWNFSKGVLSYIGMGGCPGRRNGEARDQKMEGGNLALKRSIEEKMPVRVIYGFRNLKQRTASVFVYDGLYTVDACRKVIGSNDCFVFEFQLRRMEGQQPSSSKRELEMMKMFRKWQQRSARCASKKLSKGKLSIETEAVMKLLS
;
A
#
# COMPACT_ATOMS: atom_id res chain seq x y z
N MET A 1 36.71 39.06 38.41
CA MET A 1 37.28 38.14 39.42
C MET A 1 37.56 36.81 38.70
N ARG A 2 38.81 36.63 38.23
CA ARG A 2 39.80 35.65 38.74
C ARG A 2 39.35 34.20 38.52
N SER A 3 39.81 33.57 37.42
CA SER A 3 41.03 32.70 37.31
C SER A 3 40.80 31.32 37.92
N SER A 4 41.16 30.15 37.35
CA SER A 4 42.41 29.72 36.68
C SER A 4 42.14 28.29 36.15
N SER A 5 42.37 27.93 34.87
CA SER A 5 43.61 27.39 34.27
C SER A 5 44.29 26.21 34.99
N SER A 6 44.36 25.05 34.34
CA SER A 6 45.65 24.36 34.09
C SER A 6 45.51 23.27 33.03
N SER A 7 46.23 23.51 31.93
CA SER A 7 46.65 22.60 30.88
C SER A 7 47.95 21.90 31.27
N LEU A 8 48.20 20.68 30.78
CA LEU A 8 49.56 20.17 30.57
C LEU A 8 49.61 19.39 29.25
N SER A 9 50.50 19.87 28.38
CA SER A 9 51.02 19.32 27.12
C SER A 9 51.99 18.17 27.39
N CYS A 10 52.26 17.27 26.45
CA CYS A 10 53.36 17.26 25.47
C CYS A 10 53.44 15.79 24.98
N GLY A 11 53.90 15.39 23.81
CA GLY A 11 54.60 16.07 22.72
C GLY A 11 54.82 15.07 21.57
N GLU A 12 55.16 15.62 20.42
CA GLU A 12 55.41 14.96 19.14
C GLU A 12 56.74 14.19 19.10
N ARG A 13 56.85 13.20 18.19
CA ARG A 13 57.96 12.94 17.23
C ARG A 13 57.90 11.48 16.73
N SER A 14 57.61 11.23 15.45
CA SER A 14 58.52 11.20 14.28
C SER A 14 59.31 9.88 14.12
N GLY A 15 59.20 9.25 12.95
CA GLY A 15 60.03 8.13 12.48
C GLY A 15 59.25 7.27 11.48
N SER A 16 59.23 7.59 10.19
CA SER A 16 60.24 7.26 9.16
C SER A 16 60.12 5.83 8.63
N ILE A 17 60.00 5.79 7.30
CA ILE A 17 59.77 4.68 6.37
C ILE A 17 60.96 3.70 6.34
N SER A 18 60.68 2.40 6.19
CA SER A 18 61.50 1.52 5.34
C SER A 18 60.69 0.32 4.81
N LEU A 19 60.77 0.13 3.49
CA LEU A 19 60.38 -1.09 2.78
C LEU A 19 61.28 -2.25 3.19
N LEU A 20 60.77 -3.50 3.10
CA LEU A 20 61.42 -4.61 2.39
C LEU A 20 60.52 -5.88 2.35
N SER A 21 60.28 -6.34 1.12
CA SER A 21 60.39 -7.72 0.63
C SER A 21 59.54 -8.88 1.22
N SER A 22 58.63 -9.36 0.35
CA SER A 22 58.41 -10.76 -0.07
C SER A 22 58.16 -11.87 0.98
N THR A 23 56.96 -12.45 0.96
CA THR A 23 56.76 -13.84 0.48
C THR A 23 55.27 -14.16 0.39
N ALA A 24 54.85 -14.60 -0.79
CA ALA A 24 53.52 -15.13 -1.03
C ALA A 24 53.32 -16.46 -0.29
N LYS A 25 52.22 -16.58 0.46
CA LYS A 25 51.63 -17.87 0.84
C LYS A 25 50.16 -17.86 0.49
N HIS A 26 49.83 -18.70 -0.48
CA HIS A 26 48.48 -19.16 -0.81
C HIS A 26 47.78 -19.62 0.46
N ILE A 27 46.67 -18.96 0.81
CA ILE A 27 45.68 -19.49 1.74
C ILE A 27 44.33 -19.42 1.01
N GLY A 28 43.75 -20.60 0.80
CA GLY A 28 42.54 -20.80 0.04
C GLY A 28 41.34 -20.03 0.58
N SER A 29 40.51 -19.58 -0.35
CA SER A 29 39.18 -19.04 -0.10
C SER A 29 38.30 -20.08 0.64
N PRO A 30 37.68 -19.73 1.77
CA PRO A 30 36.60 -20.54 2.31
C PRO A 30 35.34 -20.30 1.47
N THR A 31 34.93 -21.32 0.72
CA THR A 31 33.63 -21.39 0.07
C THR A 31 32.52 -21.46 1.13
N PRO A 32 31.51 -20.58 1.13
CA PRO A 32 30.28 -20.87 1.85
C PRO A 32 29.38 -21.75 0.97
N SER A 33 29.52 -23.06 1.12
CA SER A 33 28.47 -24.00 0.73
C SER A 33 27.31 -23.87 1.73
N SER A 34 26.41 -22.93 1.50
CA SER A 34 25.09 -22.92 2.10
C SER A 34 24.06 -22.74 1.00
N THR A 35 23.55 -23.86 0.52
CA THR A 35 22.40 -23.91 -0.38
C THR A 35 21.14 -23.49 0.39
N HIS A 36 20.94 -22.20 0.61
CA HIS A 36 19.60 -21.67 0.78
C HIS A 36 18.90 -21.77 -0.58
N LYS A 37 18.26 -22.92 -0.83
CA LYS A 37 17.38 -23.11 -1.98
C LYS A 37 16.32 -22.01 -1.93
N ARG A 38 16.45 -21.03 -2.83
CA ARG A 38 15.39 -20.08 -3.16
C ARG A 38 14.11 -20.92 -3.39
N PRO A 39 12.99 -20.68 -2.68
CA PRO A 39 11.80 -21.52 -2.82
C PRO A 39 11.41 -21.58 -4.29
N LYS A 40 11.21 -22.79 -4.83
CA LYS A 40 10.77 -22.96 -6.22
C LYS A 40 9.50 -22.15 -6.41
N LEU A 41 9.45 -21.34 -7.47
CA LEU A 41 8.32 -20.45 -7.81
C LEU A 41 6.96 -21.18 -7.75
N THR A 42 6.96 -22.48 -8.07
CA THR A 42 5.82 -23.39 -8.01
C THR A 42 5.22 -23.57 -6.62
N ALA A 43 6.05 -23.66 -5.56
CA ALA A 43 5.57 -23.83 -4.20
C ALA A 43 4.85 -22.57 -3.67
N ALA A 44 5.33 -21.38 -4.07
CA ALA A 44 4.67 -20.12 -3.71
C ALA A 44 3.34 -19.94 -4.47
N ALA A 45 3.31 -20.33 -5.75
CA ALA A 45 2.11 -20.28 -6.59
C ALA A 45 0.96 -21.15 -6.05
N GLU A 46 1.26 -22.28 -5.39
CA GLU A 46 0.26 -23.13 -4.74
C GLU A 46 -0.09 -22.67 -3.31
N ALA A 47 0.87 -22.12 -2.57
CA ALA A 47 0.69 -21.69 -1.18
C ALA A 47 -0.26 -20.49 -1.05
N VAL A 48 -0.18 -19.51 -1.96
CA VAL A 48 -1.01 -18.29 -1.90
C VAL A 48 -2.51 -18.61 -2.04
N PRO A 49 -2.98 -19.35 -3.07
CA PRO A 49 -4.37 -19.76 -3.17
C PRO A 49 -4.84 -20.60 -1.97
N ALA A 50 -4.00 -21.50 -1.46
CA ALA A 50 -4.34 -22.32 -0.29
C ALA A 50 -4.55 -21.46 0.97
N ALA A 51 -3.65 -20.52 1.24
CA ALA A 51 -3.78 -19.59 2.37
C ALA A 51 -5.05 -18.72 2.27
N LEU A 52 -5.33 -18.17 1.08
CA LEU A 52 -6.55 -17.40 0.83
C LEU A 52 -7.81 -18.23 1.01
N ARG A 53 -7.84 -19.49 0.55
CA ARG A 53 -8.99 -20.39 0.76
C ARG A 53 -9.28 -20.61 2.23
N VAL A 54 -8.25 -20.88 3.04
CA VAL A 54 -8.38 -21.07 4.50
C VAL A 54 -8.86 -19.79 5.16
N PHE A 55 -8.26 -18.65 4.85
CA PHE A 55 -8.65 -17.36 5.42
C PHE A 55 -10.10 -17.00 5.09
N ARG A 56 -10.50 -17.13 3.82
CA ARG A 56 -11.87 -16.83 3.37
C ARG A 56 -12.89 -17.79 3.99
N ALA A 57 -12.56 -19.08 4.12
CA ALA A 57 -13.41 -20.05 4.80
C ALA A 57 -13.62 -19.66 6.27
N LEU A 58 -12.55 -19.26 6.96
CA LEU A 58 -12.64 -18.80 8.33
C LEU A 58 -13.48 -17.52 8.47
N CYS A 59 -13.30 -16.54 7.58
CA CYS A 59 -14.14 -15.33 7.56
C CYS A 59 -15.63 -15.66 7.34
N ARG A 60 -15.94 -16.60 6.44
CA ARG A 60 -17.31 -17.06 6.21
C ARG A 60 -17.89 -17.73 7.45
N GLU A 61 -17.12 -18.63 8.07
CA GLU A 61 -17.56 -19.33 9.28
C GLU A 61 -17.83 -18.35 10.42
N LEU A 62 -16.94 -17.37 10.64
CA LEU A 62 -17.12 -16.32 11.65
C LEU A 62 -18.29 -15.38 11.35
N SER A 63 -18.66 -15.25 10.08
CA SER A 63 -19.81 -14.44 9.65
C SER A 63 -21.14 -15.17 9.88
N VAL A 64 -21.16 -16.51 9.76
CA VAL A 64 -22.35 -17.35 9.95
C VAL A 64 -22.53 -17.76 11.41
N ARG A 65 -21.45 -18.02 12.16
CA ARG A 65 -21.45 -18.40 13.59
C ARG A 65 -21.71 -17.24 14.54
N ALA A 66 -22.69 -16.38 14.27
CA ALA A 66 -23.33 -15.69 15.37
C ALA A 66 -24.07 -16.76 16.19
N GLU A 67 -23.34 -17.43 17.09
CA GLU A 67 -23.83 -18.43 18.04
C GLU A 67 -25.22 -18.03 18.55
N PRO A 68 -26.21 -18.95 18.62
CA PRO A 68 -27.56 -18.61 19.08
C PRO A 68 -27.57 -17.91 20.45
N CYS A 69 -26.60 -18.23 21.32
CA CYS A 69 -26.41 -17.57 22.62
C CYS A 69 -25.70 -16.20 22.53
N LEU A 70 -24.90 -15.94 21.50
CA LEU A 70 -24.30 -14.63 21.19
C LEU A 70 -25.14 -13.80 20.20
N ALA A 71 -26.31 -14.27 19.77
CA ALA A 71 -27.20 -13.51 18.89
C ALA A 71 -27.52 -12.10 19.42
N LYS A 72 -27.50 -11.91 20.75
CA LYS A 72 -27.67 -10.62 21.44
C LYS A 72 -26.49 -9.64 21.25
N LEU A 73 -25.30 -10.13 20.94
CA LEU A 73 -24.07 -9.32 20.77
C LEU A 73 -23.95 -8.75 19.34
N GLY A 74 -24.83 -9.15 18.42
CA GLY A 74 -24.85 -8.70 17.04
C GLY A 74 -23.74 -9.32 16.17
N PRO A 75 -23.71 -9.01 14.87
CA PRO A 75 -22.72 -9.57 13.95
C PRO A 75 -21.30 -9.13 14.31
N ILE A 76 -20.34 -10.05 14.20
CA ILE A 76 -18.91 -9.76 14.44
C ILE A 76 -18.46 -8.66 13.47
N ARG A 77 -18.10 -7.50 14.02
CA ARG A 77 -17.46 -6.42 13.25
C ARG A 77 -16.01 -6.81 12.96
N ARG A 78 -15.55 -6.57 11.73
CA ARG A 78 -14.17 -6.88 11.29
C ARG A 78 -13.81 -8.38 11.44
N VAL A 79 -14.64 -9.25 10.86
CA VAL A 79 -14.39 -10.71 10.79
C VAL A 79 -13.00 -11.04 10.24
N ASP A 80 -12.47 -10.19 9.36
CA ASP A 80 -11.12 -10.27 8.82
C ASP A 80 -10.04 -10.20 9.91
N LEU A 81 -10.17 -9.29 10.87
CA LEU A 81 -9.22 -9.19 11.98
C LEU A 81 -9.32 -10.36 12.94
N LYS A 82 -10.55 -10.85 13.21
CA LYS A 82 -10.75 -12.02 14.05
C LYS A 82 -10.17 -13.29 13.43
N ALA A 83 -10.29 -13.44 12.11
CA ALA A 83 -9.64 -14.52 11.38
C ALA A 83 -8.10 -14.45 11.50
N VAL A 84 -7.52 -13.25 11.46
CA VAL A 84 -6.08 -13.05 11.66
C VAL A 84 -5.64 -13.47 13.06
N GLU A 85 -6.38 -13.11 14.11
CA GLU A 85 -6.08 -13.52 15.49
C GLU A 85 -6.03 -15.05 15.62
N ILE A 86 -7.02 -15.75 15.06
CA ILE A 86 -7.06 -17.22 15.06
C ILE A 86 -5.85 -17.79 14.29
N LEU A 87 -5.55 -17.27 13.09
CA LEU A 87 -4.39 -17.75 12.33
C LEU A 87 -3.06 -17.51 13.06
N LYS A 88 -2.91 -16.38 13.75
CA LYS A 88 -1.73 -16.09 14.57
C LYS A 88 -1.60 -17.05 15.75
N ALA A 89 -2.68 -17.28 16.48
CA ALA A 89 -2.71 -18.21 17.62
C ALA A 89 -2.34 -19.65 17.20
N ASN A 90 -2.63 -20.02 15.96
CA ASN A 90 -2.31 -21.33 15.39
C ASN A 90 -0.96 -21.37 14.64
N GLY A 91 -0.16 -20.30 14.66
CA GLY A 91 1.13 -20.25 13.95
C GLY A 91 1.03 -20.25 12.42
N ARG A 92 -0.15 -19.93 11.87
CA ARG A 92 -0.44 -19.97 10.42
C ARG A 92 -0.39 -18.61 9.73
N TRP A 93 0.00 -17.55 10.45
CA TRP A 93 0.13 -16.20 9.91
C TRP A 93 1.56 -15.91 9.40
N PRO A 94 1.74 -15.60 8.10
CA PRO A 94 3.05 -15.64 7.45
C PRO A 94 3.91 -14.37 7.62
N LEU A 95 3.50 -13.39 8.42
CA LEU A 95 4.23 -12.12 8.57
C LEU A 95 5.15 -12.03 9.79
N ASN A 96 5.18 -13.04 10.66
CA ASN A 96 5.95 -12.94 11.90
C ASN A 96 7.46 -12.92 11.61
N GLY A 97 8.12 -11.78 11.90
CA GLY A 97 9.57 -11.62 11.79
C GLY A 97 10.13 -11.56 10.36
N ILE A 98 9.28 -11.43 9.33
CA ILE A 98 9.76 -11.41 7.94
C ILE A 98 9.83 -10.00 7.39
N ALA A 99 10.97 -9.67 6.78
CA ALA A 99 11.19 -8.41 6.09
C ALA A 99 10.16 -8.16 4.97
N PRO A 100 9.79 -6.91 4.70
CA PRO A 100 8.98 -6.56 3.53
C PRO A 100 9.65 -6.99 2.23
N ILE A 101 8.83 -7.31 1.23
CA ILE A 101 9.28 -7.62 -0.13
C ILE A 101 9.25 -6.33 -0.94
N LEU A 102 10.34 -6.02 -1.64
CA LEU A 102 10.39 -4.99 -2.68
C LEU A 102 10.11 -5.64 -4.05
N GLY A 103 9.39 -4.94 -4.92
CA GLY A 103 9.04 -5.46 -6.25
C GLY A 103 7.96 -6.56 -6.22
N PRO A 104 8.02 -7.56 -7.11
CA PRO A 104 6.97 -8.58 -7.27
C PRO A 104 6.93 -9.54 -6.07
N VAL A 105 5.73 -10.01 -5.72
CA VAL A 105 5.52 -10.98 -4.65
C VAL A 105 5.34 -12.38 -5.25
N PRO A 106 6.15 -13.38 -4.85
CA PRO A 106 6.01 -14.74 -5.35
C PRO A 106 4.60 -15.30 -5.12
N GLY A 107 4.00 -15.86 -6.16
CA GLY A 107 2.65 -16.45 -6.11
C GLY A 107 1.50 -15.44 -6.18
N VAL A 108 1.76 -14.15 -6.42
CA VAL A 108 0.73 -13.12 -6.63
C VAL A 108 0.94 -12.45 -7.99
N GLU A 109 -0.02 -12.63 -8.89
CA GLU A 109 0.03 -12.11 -10.25
C GLU A 109 -0.79 -10.83 -10.42
N VAL A 110 -0.44 -10.03 -11.44
CA VAL A 110 -1.23 -8.88 -11.86
C VAL A 110 -2.65 -9.32 -12.17
N GLY A 111 -3.62 -8.60 -11.63
CA GLY A 111 -5.05 -8.90 -11.70
C GLY A 111 -5.58 -9.77 -10.56
N ALA A 112 -4.72 -10.24 -9.64
CA ALA A 112 -5.18 -10.95 -8.46
C ALA A 112 -6.14 -10.10 -7.62
N GLU A 113 -7.26 -10.71 -7.22
CA GLU A 113 -8.34 -10.06 -6.49
C GLU A 113 -8.41 -10.49 -5.02
N PHE A 114 -8.71 -9.53 -4.16
CA PHE A 114 -8.78 -9.69 -2.72
C PHE A 114 -10.01 -9.00 -2.15
N ILE A 115 -10.59 -9.59 -1.11
CA ILE A 115 -11.82 -9.06 -0.48
C ILE A 115 -11.46 -8.17 0.72
N TYR A 116 -10.43 -8.55 1.48
CA TYR A 116 -10.05 -7.88 2.71
C TYR A 116 -8.63 -7.30 2.63
N ARG A 117 -8.39 -6.18 3.32
CA ARG A 117 -7.04 -5.64 3.54
C ARG A 117 -6.12 -6.67 4.20
N MET A 118 -6.68 -7.53 5.05
CA MET A 118 -5.94 -8.61 5.67
C MET A 118 -5.54 -9.72 4.71
N GLU A 119 -6.24 -9.91 3.58
CA GLU A 119 -5.76 -10.82 2.53
C GLU A 119 -4.49 -10.27 1.87
N LEU A 120 -4.42 -8.95 1.63
CA LEU A 120 -3.21 -8.31 1.11
C LEU A 120 -2.02 -8.51 2.05
N ALA A 121 -2.26 -8.43 3.36
CA ALA A 121 -1.24 -8.67 4.38
C ALA A 121 -0.84 -10.15 4.44
N LEU A 122 -1.82 -11.06 4.39
CA LEU A 122 -1.62 -12.50 4.37
C LEU A 122 -0.70 -12.92 3.22
N VAL A 123 -0.92 -12.38 2.02
CA VAL A 123 -0.10 -12.69 0.85
C VAL A 123 1.12 -11.77 0.72
N ARG A 124 1.41 -10.93 1.72
CA ARG A 124 2.56 -10.01 1.78
C ARG A 124 2.59 -8.93 0.68
N LEU A 125 1.47 -8.68 0.02
CA LEU A 125 1.35 -7.65 -1.00
C LEU A 125 1.34 -6.25 -0.39
N HIS A 126 0.61 -6.07 0.71
CA HIS A 126 0.51 -4.83 1.47
C HIS A 126 0.19 -5.13 2.94
N ARG A 127 1.09 -4.77 3.87
CA ARG A 127 0.98 -5.18 5.28
C ARG A 127 0.04 -4.33 6.14
N PRO A 128 -0.02 -2.99 6.01
CA PRO A 128 -0.87 -2.16 6.84
C PRO A 128 -2.37 -2.48 6.66
N PRO A 129 -3.13 -2.65 7.75
CA PRO A 129 -4.56 -2.93 7.66
C PRO A 129 -5.37 -1.70 7.19
N GLU A 130 -4.85 -0.49 7.43
CA GLU A 130 -5.60 0.76 7.21
C GLU A 130 -4.83 1.79 6.37
N HIS A 131 -3.52 1.95 6.60
CA HIS A 131 -2.73 2.96 5.90
C HIS A 131 -2.63 2.68 4.41
N GLY A 132 -2.67 3.73 3.59
CA GLY A 132 -2.57 3.58 2.14
C GLY A 132 -1.17 3.19 1.66
N ILE A 133 -0.12 3.50 2.41
CA ILE A 133 1.28 3.30 2.02
C ILE A 133 1.92 2.28 2.96
N ASP A 134 2.59 1.28 2.39
CA ASP A 134 3.47 0.35 3.08
C ASP A 134 4.92 0.63 2.69
N TYR A 135 5.85 0.54 3.64
CA TYR A 135 7.26 0.84 3.42
C TYR A 135 8.16 -0.01 4.31
N ASP A 136 9.38 -0.26 3.86
CA ASP A 136 10.39 -0.94 4.67
C ASP A 136 11.03 0.06 5.66
N PRO A 137 10.92 -0.14 6.98
CA PRO A 137 11.58 0.74 7.94
C PRO A 137 13.10 0.64 7.89
N VAL A 138 13.67 -0.47 7.40
CA VAL A 138 15.13 -0.66 7.32
C VAL A 138 15.69 0.06 6.09
N SER A 139 15.16 -0.23 4.89
CA SER A 139 15.62 0.44 3.67
C SER A 139 15.08 1.87 3.53
N GLY A 140 13.95 2.18 4.17
CA GLY A 140 13.23 3.44 4.01
C GLY A 140 12.50 3.60 2.67
N PHE A 141 12.33 2.54 1.88
CA PHE A 141 11.63 2.59 0.58
C PHE A 141 10.17 2.18 0.70
N ALA A 142 9.33 2.79 -0.15
CA ALA A 142 7.95 2.36 -0.28
C ALA A 142 7.91 0.99 -0.97
N THR A 143 7.07 0.10 -0.46
CA THR A 143 6.92 -1.26 -0.97
C THR A 143 5.63 -1.41 -1.76
N SER A 144 4.55 -0.79 -1.30
CA SER A 144 3.25 -0.84 -1.95
C SER A 144 2.34 0.32 -1.53
N ILE A 145 1.39 0.64 -2.41
CA ILE A 145 0.30 1.56 -2.12
C ILE A 145 -1.05 0.91 -2.42
N VAL A 146 -2.07 1.31 -1.65
CA VAL A 146 -3.46 1.01 -1.93
C VAL A 146 -4.17 2.31 -2.32
N ALA A 147 -4.55 2.41 -3.58
CA ALA A 147 -5.34 3.50 -4.14
C ALA A 147 -6.83 3.16 -3.95
N SER A 148 -7.36 3.45 -2.77
CA SER A 148 -8.79 3.33 -2.45
C SER A 148 -9.43 4.71 -2.56
N GLY A 149 -10.56 4.84 -3.24
CA GLY A 149 -11.19 6.11 -3.64
C GLY A 149 -11.67 7.09 -2.53
N GLY A 150 -11.05 7.12 -1.35
CA GLY A 150 -11.25 8.15 -0.33
C GLY A 150 -10.63 9.50 -0.67
N TYR A 151 -9.67 9.55 -1.61
CA TYR A 151 -9.15 10.78 -2.21
C TYR A 151 -9.53 10.85 -3.69
N PRO A 152 -9.69 12.05 -4.26
CA PRO A 152 -9.85 12.23 -5.70
C PRO A 152 -8.51 12.02 -6.41
N ASP A 153 -7.99 10.79 -6.35
CA ASP A 153 -6.84 10.39 -7.14
C ASP A 153 -7.23 10.50 -8.63
N LEU A 154 -6.53 11.36 -9.37
CA LEU A 154 -6.77 11.61 -10.78
C LEU A 154 -6.00 10.57 -11.59
N TRP A 155 -6.72 9.62 -12.17
CA TRP A 155 -6.10 8.54 -12.94
C TRP A 155 -6.01 8.86 -14.43
N ASN A 156 -4.83 8.69 -15.04
CA ASN A 156 -4.64 8.80 -16.48
C ASN A 156 -4.15 7.47 -17.10
N PHE A 157 -5.11 6.55 -17.30
CA PHE A 157 -4.85 5.19 -17.79
C PHE A 157 -4.26 5.10 -19.19
N SER A 158 -4.62 6.01 -20.10
CA SER A 158 -4.07 5.99 -21.45
C SER A 158 -2.55 6.19 -21.45
N LYS A 159 -2.00 6.74 -20.36
CA LYS A 159 -0.56 6.96 -20.18
C LYS A 159 0.08 6.07 -19.11
N GLY A 160 -0.69 5.19 -18.46
CA GLY A 160 -0.20 4.39 -17.34
C GLY A 160 0.23 5.22 -16.13
N VAL A 161 -0.39 6.39 -15.91
CA VAL A 161 0.00 7.34 -14.85
C VAL A 161 -1.08 7.42 -13.76
N LEU A 162 -0.64 7.33 -12.51
CA LEU A 162 -1.43 7.47 -11.30
C LEU A 162 -0.96 8.71 -10.52
N SER A 163 -1.86 9.66 -10.27
CA SER A 163 -1.68 10.67 -9.21
C SER A 163 -2.16 10.09 -7.88
N TYR A 164 -1.29 10.02 -6.89
CA TYR A 164 -1.59 9.49 -5.56
C TYR A 164 -1.33 10.55 -4.49
N ILE A 165 -2.32 10.80 -3.63
CA ILE A 165 -2.17 11.70 -2.49
C ILE A 165 -1.51 10.97 -1.31
N GLY A 166 -0.49 11.59 -0.73
CA GLY A 166 0.24 11.10 0.43
C GLY A 166 -0.64 10.88 1.65
N MET A 167 -0.06 10.24 2.68
CA MET A 167 -0.77 9.99 3.93
C MET A 167 -0.70 11.18 4.89
N GLY A 168 -1.71 11.27 5.77
CA GLY A 168 -1.82 12.31 6.79
C GLY A 168 -2.67 13.51 6.37
N GLY A 169 -2.81 14.48 7.26
CA GLY A 169 -3.43 15.78 6.97
C GLY A 169 -4.96 15.83 6.89
N CYS A 170 -5.64 14.69 6.71
CA CYS A 170 -7.09 14.62 6.91
C CYS A 170 -7.45 14.00 8.25
N PRO A 171 -8.40 14.59 9.00
CA PRO A 171 -9.06 13.87 10.07
C PRO A 171 -9.74 12.64 9.45
N GLY A 172 -9.50 11.46 10.01
CA GLY A 172 -10.22 10.27 9.59
C GLY A 172 -11.71 10.36 9.94
N ARG A 173 -12.37 9.22 10.22
CA ARG A 173 -13.74 9.22 10.78
C ARG A 173 -13.85 9.82 12.19
N ARG A 174 -12.75 10.31 12.76
CA ARG A 174 -12.71 10.98 14.06
C ARG A 174 -12.62 12.47 13.78
N ASN A 175 -13.57 13.23 14.30
CA ASN A 175 -13.66 14.70 14.22
C ASN A 175 -12.35 15.36 14.69
N GLY A 176 -11.41 15.53 13.78
CA GLY A 176 -10.17 16.27 14.00
C GLY A 176 -10.09 17.43 13.01
N GLU A 177 -9.18 18.35 13.26
CA GLU A 177 -8.89 19.44 12.32
C GLU A 177 -8.02 18.91 11.18
N ALA A 178 -8.27 19.40 9.97
CA ALA A 178 -7.36 19.19 8.85
C ALA A 178 -6.04 19.91 9.13
N ARG A 179 -4.93 19.29 8.74
CA ARG A 179 -3.58 19.81 8.95
C ARG A 179 -2.73 19.56 7.72
N ASP A 180 -1.65 20.31 7.59
CA ASP A 180 -0.67 20.04 6.56
C ASP A 180 -0.06 18.64 6.70
N GLN A 181 0.09 17.96 5.58
CA GLN A 181 0.87 16.73 5.53
C GLN A 181 2.34 17.00 5.81
N LYS A 182 2.98 16.03 6.48
CA LYS A 182 4.41 16.03 6.76
C LYS A 182 5.14 15.06 5.82
N MET A 183 6.38 15.41 5.46
CA MET A 183 7.25 14.55 4.66
C MET A 183 7.94 13.53 5.57
N GLU A 184 7.15 12.63 6.14
CA GLU A 184 7.58 11.61 7.11
C GLU A 184 6.94 10.26 6.79
N GLY A 185 7.47 9.19 7.40
CA GLY A 185 6.93 7.83 7.25
C GLY A 185 6.74 7.43 5.78
N GLY A 186 5.52 7.05 5.41
CA GLY A 186 5.20 6.61 4.05
C GLY A 186 5.40 7.69 2.96
N ASN A 187 5.21 8.97 3.29
CA ASN A 187 5.46 10.06 2.33
C ASN A 187 6.95 10.18 2.03
N LEU A 188 7.78 10.13 3.07
CA LEU A 188 9.24 10.12 2.91
C LEU A 188 9.71 8.87 2.15
N ALA A 189 9.09 7.73 2.40
CA ALA A 189 9.42 6.49 1.71
C ALA A 189 9.10 6.55 0.20
N LEU A 190 7.96 7.13 -0.18
CA LEU A 190 7.64 7.39 -1.59
C LEU A 190 8.61 8.40 -2.21
N LYS A 191 8.97 9.46 -1.47
CA LYS A 191 9.95 10.46 -1.94
C LYS A 191 11.32 9.84 -2.21
N ARG A 192 11.84 9.00 -1.30
CA ARG A 192 13.10 8.25 -1.51
C ARG A 192 13.02 7.28 -2.69
N SER A 193 11.86 6.67 -2.90
CA SER A 193 11.66 5.73 -4.02
C SER A 193 11.74 6.40 -5.40
N ILE A 194 11.61 7.73 -5.47
CA ILE A 194 11.83 8.51 -6.71
C ILE A 194 13.30 8.47 -7.12
N GLU A 195 14.18 8.80 -6.18
CA GLU A 195 15.63 8.95 -6.41
C GLU A 195 16.26 7.64 -6.87
N GLU A 196 15.88 6.54 -6.19
CA GLU A 196 16.39 5.20 -6.44
C GLU A 196 15.56 4.39 -7.45
N LYS A 197 14.52 4.99 -8.04
CA LYS A 197 13.59 4.36 -8.99
C LYS A 197 13.04 3.01 -8.49
N MET A 198 12.78 2.93 -7.19
CA MET A 198 12.38 1.68 -6.57
C MET A 198 10.94 1.31 -6.97
N PRO A 199 10.68 0.04 -7.32
CA PRO A 199 9.35 -0.39 -7.76
C PRO A 199 8.37 -0.44 -6.58
N VAL A 200 7.24 0.23 -6.75
CA VAL A 200 6.13 0.28 -5.80
C VAL A 200 4.96 -0.53 -6.36
N ARG A 201 4.45 -1.48 -5.59
CA ARG A 201 3.23 -2.23 -5.96
C ARG A 201 2.01 -1.35 -5.83
N VAL A 202 1.12 -1.37 -6.82
CA VAL A 202 -0.16 -0.64 -6.77
C VAL A 202 -1.32 -1.60 -6.66
N ILE A 203 -2.18 -1.37 -5.68
CA ILE A 203 -3.43 -2.12 -5.46
C ILE A 203 -4.60 -1.13 -5.54
N TYR A 204 -5.55 -1.36 -6.44
CA TYR A 204 -6.76 -0.55 -6.52
C TYR A 204 -7.83 -1.08 -5.59
N GLY A 205 -8.41 -0.21 -4.76
CA GLY A 205 -9.51 -0.54 -3.86
C GLY A 205 -10.84 -0.01 -4.38
N PHE A 206 -11.71 -0.92 -4.80
CA PHE A 206 -13.03 -0.61 -5.35
C PHE A 206 -14.11 -0.69 -4.28
N ARG A 207 -14.84 0.40 -4.04
CA ARG A 207 -15.98 0.41 -3.10
C ARG A 207 -17.27 0.06 -3.82
N ASN A 208 -17.99 -0.93 -3.29
CA ASN A 208 -19.40 -1.08 -3.64
C ASN A 208 -20.19 -0.01 -2.90
N LEU A 209 -20.80 0.87 -3.69
CA LEU A 209 -21.49 2.05 -3.23
C LEU A 209 -22.75 1.71 -2.43
N LYS A 210 -23.31 0.50 -2.62
CA LYS A 210 -24.46 0.01 -1.84
C LYS A 210 -24.07 -0.40 -0.41
N GLN A 211 -22.82 -0.84 -0.18
CA GLN A 211 -22.39 -1.45 1.10
C GLN A 211 -21.38 -0.60 1.91
N ARG A 212 -20.97 0.58 1.43
CA ARG A 212 -20.01 1.51 2.09
C ARG A 212 -18.64 0.91 2.49
N THR A 213 -18.33 -0.31 2.05
CA THR A 213 -17.03 -1.00 2.19
C THR A 213 -16.34 -1.13 0.83
N ALA A 214 -15.01 -1.26 0.83
CA ALA A 214 -14.29 -1.73 -0.36
C ALA A 214 -14.71 -3.18 -0.59
N SER A 215 -15.22 -3.51 -1.77
CA SER A 215 -15.72 -4.84 -2.09
C SER A 215 -14.68 -5.70 -2.77
N VAL A 216 -13.74 -5.08 -3.48
CA VAL A 216 -12.64 -5.78 -4.13
C VAL A 216 -11.39 -4.91 -4.12
N PHE A 217 -10.25 -5.52 -3.87
CA PHE A 217 -8.92 -4.97 -4.09
C PHE A 217 -8.27 -5.74 -5.24
N VAL A 218 -7.71 -5.04 -6.22
CA VAL A 218 -7.08 -5.67 -7.40
C VAL A 218 -5.63 -5.24 -7.46
N TYR A 219 -4.71 -6.21 -7.57
CA TYR A 219 -3.29 -5.94 -7.76
C TYR A 219 -3.02 -5.51 -9.20
N ASP A 220 -2.60 -4.27 -9.43
CA ASP A 220 -2.40 -3.75 -10.79
C ASP A 220 -0.97 -3.94 -11.31
N GLY A 221 -0.02 -4.20 -10.42
CA GLY A 221 1.39 -4.41 -10.77
C GLY A 221 2.34 -3.40 -10.15
N LEU A 222 3.48 -3.23 -10.79
CA LEU A 222 4.61 -2.42 -10.35
C LEU A 222 4.65 -1.07 -11.06
N TYR A 223 4.98 -0.05 -10.28
CA TYR A 223 5.08 1.34 -10.72
C TYR A 223 6.40 1.95 -10.23
N THR A 224 6.97 2.86 -11.01
CA THR A 224 7.96 3.82 -10.51
C THR A 224 7.26 5.05 -9.98
N VAL A 225 7.89 5.76 -9.05
CA VAL A 225 7.45 7.09 -8.62
C VAL A 225 8.28 8.11 -9.40
N ASP A 226 7.63 8.87 -10.28
CA ASP A 226 8.30 9.80 -11.20
C ASP A 226 8.53 11.16 -10.54
N ALA A 227 7.57 11.63 -9.75
CA ALA A 227 7.62 12.98 -9.17
C ALA A 227 6.81 13.10 -7.87
N CYS A 228 7.16 14.11 -7.07
CA CYS A 228 6.41 14.53 -5.89
C CYS A 228 6.25 16.05 -5.92
N ARG A 229 5.04 16.54 -5.69
CA ARG A 229 4.74 17.98 -5.55
C ARG A 229 3.91 18.24 -4.30
N LYS A 230 4.05 19.44 -3.75
CA LYS A 230 3.22 19.95 -2.66
C LYS A 230 2.06 20.73 -3.29
N VAL A 231 0.82 20.36 -2.97
CA VAL A 231 -0.40 20.98 -3.51
C VAL A 231 -1.35 21.34 -2.39
N ILE A 232 -2.25 22.29 -2.62
CA ILE A 232 -3.32 22.64 -1.67
C ILE A 232 -4.48 21.66 -1.85
N GLY A 233 -4.85 20.96 -0.79
CA GLY A 233 -5.97 20.01 -0.75
C GLY A 233 -7.32 20.72 -0.54
N SER A 234 -8.40 19.94 -0.46
CA SER A 234 -9.77 20.45 -0.39
C SER A 234 -10.15 21.21 0.89
N ASN A 235 -9.27 21.21 1.90
CA ASN A 235 -9.47 21.86 3.20
C ASN A 235 -8.43 22.98 3.44
N ASP A 236 -7.88 23.57 2.37
CA ASP A 236 -6.80 24.57 2.41
C ASP A 236 -5.50 24.11 3.12
N CYS A 237 -5.38 22.83 3.41
CA CYS A 237 -4.16 22.23 3.93
C CYS A 237 -3.29 21.70 2.81
N PHE A 238 -1.98 21.76 2.99
CA PHE A 238 -1.04 21.20 2.05
C PHE A 238 -1.04 19.67 2.10
N VAL A 239 -1.01 19.06 0.92
CA VAL A 239 -0.84 17.61 0.72
C VAL A 239 0.30 17.34 -0.25
N PHE A 240 0.92 16.17 -0.14
CA PHE A 240 1.87 15.69 -1.13
C PHE A 240 1.16 14.88 -2.19
N GLU A 241 1.37 15.22 -3.45
CA GLU A 241 0.91 14.45 -4.59
C GLU A 241 2.09 13.79 -5.28
N PHE A 242 2.04 12.47 -5.37
CA PHE A 242 3.02 11.62 -6.01
C PHE A 242 2.50 11.19 -7.38
N GLN A 243 3.31 11.35 -8.42
CA GLN A 243 3.01 10.82 -9.74
C GLN A 243 3.73 9.48 -9.89
N LEU A 244 2.96 8.42 -10.12
CA LEU A 244 3.47 7.08 -10.36
C LEU A 244 3.23 6.67 -11.80
N ARG A 245 4.17 5.92 -12.39
CA ARG A 245 4.07 5.37 -13.74
C ARG A 245 4.18 3.86 -13.72
N ARG A 246 3.26 3.20 -14.39
CA ARG A 246 3.26 1.74 -14.51
C ARG A 246 4.48 1.30 -15.32
N MET A 247 5.21 0.33 -14.80
CA MET A 247 6.37 -0.25 -15.51
C MET A 247 5.91 -1.05 -16.73
N GLU A 248 6.71 -0.99 -17.80
CA GLU A 248 6.47 -1.73 -19.05
C GLU A 248 6.71 -3.24 -18.89
N GLY A 249 6.25 -4.04 -19.86
CA GLY A 249 6.45 -5.49 -19.90
C GLY A 249 5.59 -6.31 -18.93
N GLN A 250 4.69 -5.67 -18.18
CA GLN A 250 3.73 -6.35 -17.32
C GLN A 250 2.46 -6.70 -18.08
N GLN A 251 1.74 -7.72 -17.60
CA GLN A 251 0.40 -8.07 -18.09
C GLN A 251 -0.52 -6.82 -18.13
N PRO A 252 -1.50 -6.73 -19.06
CA PRO A 252 -2.42 -5.62 -19.10
C PRO A 252 -3.12 -5.40 -17.76
N SER A 253 -3.38 -4.14 -17.41
CA SER A 253 -4.18 -3.80 -16.23
C SER A 253 -5.60 -4.36 -16.38
N SER A 254 -5.96 -5.34 -15.55
CA SER A 254 -7.33 -5.86 -15.48
C SER A 254 -8.30 -4.84 -14.88
N SER A 255 -7.78 -3.97 -14.00
CA SER A 255 -8.53 -2.90 -13.32
C SER A 255 -9.06 -1.79 -14.24
N LYS A 256 -8.63 -1.76 -15.51
CA LYS A 256 -9.00 -0.70 -16.46
C LYS A 256 -10.51 -0.54 -16.59
N ARG A 257 -11.26 -1.65 -16.69
CA ARG A 257 -12.72 -1.63 -16.87
C ARG A 257 -13.46 -1.14 -15.62
N GLU A 258 -13.15 -1.68 -14.44
CA GLU A 258 -13.81 -1.23 -13.21
C GLU A 258 -13.46 0.23 -12.89
N LEU A 259 -12.25 0.69 -13.19
CA LEU A 259 -11.88 2.08 -12.93
C LEU A 259 -12.48 3.06 -13.94
N GLU A 260 -12.68 2.64 -15.20
CA GLU A 260 -13.52 3.38 -16.16
C GLU A 260 -14.96 3.50 -15.66
N MET A 261 -15.54 2.43 -15.16
CA MET A 261 -16.87 2.46 -14.51
C MET A 261 -16.89 3.41 -13.31
N MET A 262 -15.87 3.39 -12.45
CA MET A 262 -15.76 4.33 -11.33
C MET A 262 -15.66 5.79 -11.79
N LYS A 263 -14.90 6.07 -12.85
CA LYS A 263 -14.80 7.42 -13.43
C LYS A 263 -16.16 7.89 -13.96
N MET A 264 -16.87 7.03 -14.68
CA MET A 264 -18.23 7.33 -15.14
C MET A 264 -19.16 7.62 -13.98
N PHE A 265 -19.13 6.79 -12.93
CA PHE A 265 -19.95 6.97 -11.74
C PHE A 265 -19.62 8.27 -10.99
N ARG A 266 -18.34 8.62 -10.81
CA ARG A 266 -17.95 9.91 -10.19
C ARG A 266 -18.40 11.11 -11.02
N LYS A 267 -18.23 11.05 -12.36
CA LYS A 267 -18.73 12.10 -13.26
C LYS A 267 -20.25 12.24 -13.13
N TRP A 268 -20.97 11.13 -13.03
CA TRP A 268 -22.40 11.13 -12.75
C TRP A 268 -22.71 11.75 -11.38
N GLN A 269 -22.03 11.38 -10.30
CA GLN A 269 -22.23 11.99 -8.98
C GLN A 269 -21.98 13.50 -8.97
N GLN A 270 -20.90 13.96 -9.62
CA GLN A 270 -20.59 15.39 -9.75
C GLN A 270 -21.63 16.14 -10.59
N ARG A 271 -22.22 15.48 -11.60
CA ARG A 271 -23.33 16.03 -12.39
C ARG A 271 -24.61 16.04 -11.58
N SER A 272 -24.94 14.96 -10.88
CA SER A 272 -26.11 14.84 -10.01
C SER A 272 -26.07 15.84 -8.86
N ALA A 273 -24.91 16.09 -8.24
CA ALA A 273 -24.74 17.13 -7.22
C ALA A 273 -24.94 18.55 -7.81
N ARG A 274 -24.40 18.82 -9.01
CA ARG A 274 -24.66 20.06 -9.76
C ARG A 274 -26.13 20.19 -10.18
N CYS A 275 -26.78 19.09 -10.54
CA CYS A 275 -28.19 19.03 -10.89
C CYS A 275 -29.10 19.13 -9.67
N ALA A 276 -28.72 18.64 -8.49
CA ALA A 276 -29.45 18.83 -7.24
C ALA A 276 -29.40 20.31 -6.80
N SER A 277 -28.23 20.94 -6.95
CA SER A 277 -28.06 22.39 -6.75
C SER A 277 -28.87 23.22 -7.78
N LYS A 278 -29.04 22.73 -9.01
CA LYS A 278 -29.90 23.36 -10.04
C LYS A 278 -31.39 22.98 -9.98
N LYS A 279 -31.77 21.83 -9.42
CA LYS A 279 -33.17 21.38 -9.31
C LYS A 279 -33.90 22.03 -8.14
N LEU A 280 -33.18 22.68 -7.23
CA LEU A 280 -33.78 23.66 -6.32
C LEU A 280 -34.30 24.90 -7.07
N SER A 281 -33.94 25.10 -8.35
CA SER A 281 -34.45 26.22 -9.15
C SER A 281 -35.39 25.85 -10.30
N LYS A 282 -35.34 24.63 -10.88
CA LYS A 282 -36.30 24.22 -11.93
C LYS A 282 -36.59 22.71 -11.91
N GLY A 283 -37.81 22.34 -11.53
CA GLY A 283 -38.26 20.95 -11.41
C GLY A 283 -38.52 20.27 -12.75
N LYS A 284 -37.54 19.49 -13.25
CA LYS A 284 -37.76 18.42 -14.25
C LYS A 284 -36.59 17.41 -14.21
N LEU A 285 -36.90 16.12 -14.09
CA LEU A 285 -35.94 15.01 -14.19
C LEU A 285 -35.76 14.66 -15.68
N SER A 286 -34.52 14.57 -16.20
CA SER A 286 -34.24 14.22 -17.60
C SER A 286 -34.02 12.71 -17.78
N ILE A 287 -34.37 12.23 -18.97
CA ILE A 287 -34.38 10.83 -19.46
C ILE A 287 -33.04 10.08 -19.26
N GLU A 288 -31.92 10.79 -19.10
CA GLU A 288 -30.61 10.18 -18.83
C GLU A 288 -30.53 9.42 -17.49
N THR A 289 -31.42 9.71 -16.53
CA THR A 289 -31.45 8.97 -15.25
C THR A 289 -31.92 7.53 -15.40
N GLU A 290 -32.70 7.22 -16.43
CA GLU A 290 -33.31 5.90 -16.62
C GLU A 290 -32.31 4.88 -17.21
N ALA A 291 -31.44 5.33 -18.12
CA ALA A 291 -30.40 4.50 -18.71
C ALA A 291 -29.33 4.06 -17.70
N VAL A 292 -28.98 4.92 -16.74
CA VAL A 292 -28.02 4.60 -15.67
C VAL A 292 -28.62 3.60 -14.67
N MET A 293 -29.92 3.67 -14.41
CA MET A 293 -30.60 2.73 -13.49
C MET A 293 -30.78 1.35 -14.11
N LYS A 294 -31.05 1.25 -15.43
CA LYS A 294 -31.10 -0.03 -16.17
C LYS A 294 -29.77 -0.78 -16.22
N LEU A 295 -28.65 -0.09 -16.04
CA LEU A 295 -27.31 -0.69 -15.97
C LEU A 295 -26.93 -1.15 -14.55
N LEU A 296 -27.76 -0.85 -13.54
CA LEU A 296 -27.53 -1.17 -12.12
C LEU A 296 -28.48 -2.23 -11.55
N SER A 297 -29.42 -2.72 -12.37
CA SER A 297 -30.34 -3.84 -12.15
C SER A 297 -29.85 -5.08 -12.88
#